data_AF-A0A964JI97-F1
#
_entry.id   AF-A0A964JI97-F1
#
_cell.length_a   1.000
_cell.length_b   1.000
_cell.length_c   1.000
_cell.angle_alpha   90.00
_cell.angle_beta   90.00
_cell.angle_gamma   90.00
#
_symmetry.space_group_name_H-M   'P 1'
#
loop_
_entity.id
_entity.type
_entity.pdbx_description
1 polymer ?
#
loop_
_entity_poly.entity_id
_entity_poly.type
_entity_poly.pdbx_seq_one_letter_code
_entity_poly.pdbx_strand_id
1 'polypeptide(L)'
;MNIAFNKVAVIGAGAMGRGIAQIAAQAGSLVFLYDTQADASLKAKEAVYQVWDSLVVKGRLDADTVANYKTNLNTASSLQDLKHCELIIEAIVERLDIKKSLFVELENLVPDTTVLVTNTSSLSVTAIAAALKRPAQFAGYHFFNPVPLMKVVEVIAGLKTNPDVCLRLTEFAKQMGHTAVQAHDTPGFIVNHAGRGYGTEALRIVSEGVADFATIDRILKDQVGFKLGPFELFDLTALDVSHPVMESIYNQYYQEPRYRPSVITAQRLAGGVVGKKVGEGFYKYVDGKAVLAQEPAVPQIKEFPPVWVSPRASRRMELLQLLKDLGATLETGASPSPQALTLVAPLGFDVTTVAVVERLDPARTIGIDMLFDDAATKRRVLATNPATRSDMRDSAHALFAKDGKAVSVVRDSGGFITQRVVANIVNIASDMCQQGVCTPQDLDVAVTLGLGYPLGPLALGDKLGPTNVLEVLFNLQTVYGDPRYRPSPWLRRRGAIGLSLLHTED
;
A
#
# COMPACT_ATOMS: atom_id res chain seq x y z
N MET A 1 11.72 -32.98 -6.37
CA MET A 1 12.25 -31.98 -5.42
C MET A 1 11.92 -32.46 -4.02
N ASN A 2 12.86 -32.40 -3.08
CA ASN A 2 12.55 -32.66 -1.68
C ASN A 2 11.81 -31.43 -1.13
N ILE A 3 10.56 -31.62 -0.72
CA ILE A 3 9.75 -30.56 -0.15
C ILE A 3 10.23 -30.23 1.27
N ALA A 4 10.24 -28.95 1.64
CA ALA A 4 10.76 -28.49 2.94
C ALA A 4 9.93 -29.00 4.14
N PHE A 5 8.63 -29.23 3.90
CA PHE A 5 7.70 -29.81 4.85
C PHE A 5 6.79 -30.84 4.15
N ASN A 6 6.95 -32.11 4.48
CA ASN A 6 6.19 -33.22 3.86
C ASN A 6 4.78 -33.32 4.42
N LYS A 7 4.62 -33.12 5.73
CA LYS A 7 3.32 -33.19 6.42
C LYS A 7 3.00 -31.84 7.04
N VAL A 8 1.95 -31.21 6.53
CA VAL A 8 1.54 -29.86 6.93
C VAL A 8 0.13 -29.91 7.49
N ALA A 9 -0.09 -29.27 8.64
CA ALA A 9 -1.43 -29.00 9.13
C ALA A 9 -1.81 -27.55 8.88
N VAL A 10 -3.08 -27.31 8.55
CA VAL A 10 -3.66 -25.96 8.50
C VAL A 10 -4.85 -25.93 9.43
N ILE A 11 -4.84 -25.00 10.39
CA ILE A 11 -5.90 -24.87 11.40
C ILE A 11 -6.76 -23.66 11.08
N GLY A 12 -8.06 -23.90 10.87
CA GLY A 12 -9.05 -22.94 10.40
C GLY A 12 -9.43 -23.21 8.94
N ALA A 13 -10.70 -23.53 8.70
CA ALA A 13 -11.22 -23.83 7.36
C ALA A 13 -11.84 -22.60 6.64
N GLY A 14 -11.55 -21.39 7.14
CA GLY A 14 -11.94 -20.12 6.52
C GLY A 14 -11.25 -19.86 5.18
N ALA A 15 -11.48 -18.68 4.59
CA ALA A 15 -10.93 -18.33 3.27
C ALA A 15 -9.39 -18.42 3.21
N MET A 16 -8.70 -17.96 4.25
CA MET A 16 -7.24 -18.02 4.35
C MET A 16 -6.74 -19.46 4.47
N GLY A 17 -7.20 -20.21 5.45
CA GLY A 17 -6.76 -21.60 5.67
C GLY A 17 -7.07 -22.51 4.48
N ARG A 18 -8.23 -22.34 3.82
CA ARG A 18 -8.54 -23.03 2.56
C ARG A 18 -7.51 -22.72 1.47
N GLY A 19 -7.17 -21.45 1.29
CA GLY A 19 -6.19 -21.02 0.30
C GLY A 19 -4.78 -21.52 0.59
N ILE A 20 -4.36 -21.51 1.86
CA ILE A 20 -3.05 -22.05 2.31
C ILE A 20 -2.99 -23.56 2.09
N ALA A 21 -4.04 -24.30 2.48
CA ALA A 21 -4.13 -25.74 2.29
C ALA A 21 -4.08 -26.13 0.81
N GLN A 22 -4.75 -25.35 -0.05
CA GLN A 22 -4.70 -25.53 -1.50
C GLN A 22 -3.25 -25.43 -2.01
N ILE A 23 -2.54 -24.35 -1.73
CA ILE A 23 -1.20 -24.13 -2.31
C ILE A 23 -0.15 -25.09 -1.72
N ALA A 24 -0.29 -25.50 -0.45
CA ALA A 24 0.59 -26.50 0.16
C ALA A 24 0.41 -27.89 -0.47
N ALA A 25 -0.84 -28.31 -0.73
CA ALA A 25 -1.11 -29.57 -1.43
C ALA A 25 -0.60 -29.56 -2.87
N GLN A 26 -0.70 -28.41 -3.56
CA GLN A 26 -0.16 -28.20 -4.91
C GLN A 26 1.37 -28.25 -4.96
N ALA A 27 2.04 -27.79 -3.90
CA ALA A 27 3.50 -27.89 -3.76
C ALA A 27 3.99 -29.33 -3.53
N GLY A 28 3.08 -30.24 -3.13
CA GLY A 28 3.37 -31.66 -2.92
C GLY A 28 3.34 -32.11 -1.46
N SER A 29 2.93 -31.25 -0.51
CA SER A 29 2.78 -31.65 0.90
C SER A 29 1.53 -32.50 1.09
N LEU A 30 1.61 -33.48 1.99
CA LEU A 30 0.42 -34.10 2.59
C LEU A 30 -0.18 -33.14 3.61
N VAL A 31 -1.35 -32.59 3.31
CA VAL A 31 -2.01 -31.54 4.08
C VAL A 31 -3.16 -32.11 4.91
N PHE A 32 -3.23 -31.70 6.17
CA PHE A 32 -4.34 -31.95 7.08
C PHE A 32 -5.04 -30.63 7.41
N LEU A 33 -6.23 -30.42 6.87
CA LEU A 33 -7.08 -29.27 7.20
C LEU A 33 -7.95 -29.60 8.41
N TYR A 34 -7.83 -28.79 9.46
CA TYR A 34 -8.57 -28.93 10.70
C TYR A 34 -9.39 -27.68 11.00
N ASP A 35 -10.59 -27.88 11.53
CA ASP A 35 -11.43 -26.85 12.12
C ASP A 35 -12.23 -27.51 13.25
N THR A 36 -12.57 -26.73 14.27
CA THR A 36 -13.47 -27.17 15.35
C THR A 36 -14.82 -27.67 14.84
N GLN A 37 -15.26 -27.16 13.68
CA GLN A 37 -16.44 -27.64 12.97
C GLN A 37 -16.03 -28.59 11.85
N ALA A 38 -16.19 -29.90 12.05
CA ALA A 38 -15.78 -30.93 11.07
C ALA A 38 -16.37 -30.68 9.66
N ASP A 39 -17.63 -30.25 9.59
CA ASP A 39 -18.30 -29.89 8.34
C ASP A 39 -17.62 -28.74 7.60
N ALA A 40 -16.99 -27.80 8.31
CA ALA A 40 -16.28 -26.68 7.69
C ALA A 40 -15.03 -27.18 6.96
N SER A 41 -14.27 -28.10 7.54
CA SER A 41 -13.09 -28.73 6.90
C SER A 41 -13.48 -29.50 5.65
N LEU A 42 -14.57 -30.27 5.70
CA LEU A 42 -15.08 -31.02 4.54
C LEU A 42 -15.51 -30.07 3.41
N LYS A 43 -16.31 -29.04 3.72
CA LYS A 43 -16.75 -28.02 2.74
C LYS A 43 -15.57 -27.28 2.13
N ALA A 44 -14.56 -26.92 2.93
CA ALA A 44 -13.37 -26.24 2.44
C ALA A 44 -12.55 -27.13 1.49
N LYS A 45 -12.38 -28.42 1.83
CA LYS A 45 -11.74 -29.41 0.96
C LYS A 45 -12.48 -29.57 -0.36
N GLU A 46 -13.81 -29.74 -0.32
CA GLU A 46 -14.64 -29.86 -1.53
C GLU A 46 -14.56 -28.60 -2.41
N ALA A 47 -14.55 -27.41 -1.81
CA ALA A 47 -14.39 -26.17 -2.55
C ALA A 47 -13.03 -26.09 -3.28
N VAL A 48 -11.95 -26.57 -2.65
CA VAL A 48 -10.63 -26.66 -3.32
C VAL A 48 -10.67 -27.66 -4.47
N TYR A 49 -11.33 -28.80 -4.29
CA TYR A 49 -11.48 -29.81 -5.34
C TYR A 49 -12.20 -29.24 -6.56
N GLN A 50 -13.30 -28.52 -6.34
CA GLN A 50 -14.05 -27.85 -7.41
C GLN A 50 -13.20 -26.83 -8.16
N VAL A 51 -12.35 -26.08 -7.45
CA VAL A 51 -11.40 -25.15 -8.09
C VAL A 51 -10.46 -25.91 -9.01
N TRP A 52 -9.84 -27.01 -8.55
CA TRP A 52 -8.95 -27.82 -9.38
C TRP A 52 -9.67 -28.46 -10.58
N ASP A 53 -10.85 -29.03 -10.37
CA ASP A 53 -11.66 -29.62 -11.46
C ASP A 53 -12.01 -28.56 -12.51
N SER A 54 -12.32 -27.34 -12.09
CA SER A 54 -12.57 -26.23 -13.02
C SER A 54 -11.33 -25.86 -13.86
N LEU A 55 -10.12 -26.05 -13.31
CA LEU A 55 -8.87 -25.80 -14.04
C LEU A 55 -8.58 -26.88 -15.08
N VAL A 56 -9.00 -28.13 -14.83
CA VAL A 56 -8.96 -29.22 -15.83
C VAL A 56 -9.91 -28.93 -16.98
N VAL A 57 -11.16 -28.57 -16.67
CA VAL A 57 -12.16 -28.20 -17.70
C VAL A 57 -11.68 -27.02 -18.55
N LYS A 58 -10.95 -26.08 -17.96
CA LYS A 58 -10.35 -24.93 -18.66
C LYS A 58 -9.03 -25.26 -19.38
N GLY A 59 -8.56 -26.50 -19.34
CA GLY A 59 -7.29 -26.94 -19.94
C GLY A 59 -6.04 -26.31 -19.31
N ARG A 60 -6.12 -25.81 -18.08
CA ARG A 60 -4.99 -25.18 -17.36
C ARG A 60 -4.19 -26.16 -16.52
N LEU A 61 -4.75 -27.34 -16.22
CA LEU A 61 -4.12 -28.46 -15.53
C LEU A 61 -4.60 -29.78 -16.16
N ASP A 62 -3.79 -30.83 -16.09
CA ASP A 62 -4.19 -32.18 -16.48
C ASP A 62 -4.86 -32.95 -15.32
N ALA A 63 -5.59 -34.01 -15.67
CA ALA A 63 -6.38 -34.78 -14.72
C ALA A 63 -5.52 -35.55 -13.70
N ASP A 64 -4.35 -36.05 -14.10
CA ASP A 64 -3.46 -36.83 -13.22
C ASP A 64 -2.82 -35.91 -12.15
N THR A 65 -2.41 -34.71 -12.54
CA THR A 65 -1.94 -33.67 -11.62
C THR A 65 -3.01 -33.31 -10.59
N VAL A 66 -4.26 -33.11 -11.00
CA VAL A 66 -5.36 -32.82 -10.06
C VAL A 66 -5.67 -34.01 -9.16
N ALA A 67 -5.62 -35.24 -9.67
CA ALA A 67 -5.78 -36.44 -8.85
C ALA A 67 -4.72 -36.48 -7.73
N ASN A 68 -3.46 -36.16 -8.05
CA ASN A 68 -2.37 -36.07 -7.07
C ASN A 68 -2.59 -34.94 -6.04
N TYR A 69 -3.09 -33.78 -6.46
CA TYR A 69 -3.42 -32.71 -5.50
C TYR A 69 -4.53 -33.12 -4.54
N LYS A 70 -5.53 -33.86 -5.03
CA LYS A 70 -6.63 -34.38 -4.23
C LYS A 70 -6.16 -35.43 -3.21
N THR A 71 -5.25 -36.33 -3.57
CA THR A 71 -4.71 -37.31 -2.60
C THR A 71 -3.90 -36.63 -1.48
N ASN A 72 -3.29 -35.49 -1.78
CA ASN A 72 -2.52 -34.71 -0.83
C ASN A 72 -3.37 -33.90 0.17
N LEU A 73 -4.63 -33.55 -0.14
CA LEU A 73 -5.47 -32.73 0.75
C LEU A 73 -6.47 -33.58 1.56
N ASN A 74 -6.22 -33.67 2.86
CA ASN A 74 -7.02 -34.44 3.80
C ASN A 74 -7.62 -33.56 4.89
N THR A 75 -8.68 -34.05 5.55
CA THR A 75 -9.27 -33.40 6.72
C THR A 75 -8.85 -34.14 7.98
N ALA A 76 -8.55 -33.41 9.04
CA ALA A 76 -8.38 -33.96 10.37
C ALA A 76 -9.69 -33.86 11.16
N SER A 77 -10.01 -34.88 11.95
CA SER A 77 -11.20 -34.91 12.80
C SER A 77 -10.91 -34.38 14.20
N SER A 78 -9.65 -34.43 14.63
CA SER A 78 -9.20 -33.91 15.91
C SER A 78 -7.76 -33.39 15.82
N LEU A 79 -7.34 -32.60 16.80
CA LEU A 79 -5.95 -32.16 16.89
C LEU A 79 -4.97 -33.35 16.95
N GLN A 80 -5.37 -34.49 17.52
CA GLN A 80 -4.53 -35.70 17.63
C GLN A 80 -4.05 -36.23 16.27
N ASP A 81 -4.81 -35.98 15.20
CA ASP A 81 -4.44 -36.38 13.84
C ASP A 81 -3.23 -35.59 13.33
N LEU A 82 -2.90 -34.46 13.98
CA LEU A 82 -1.83 -33.55 13.59
C LEU A 82 -0.48 -33.88 14.24
N LYS A 83 -0.41 -34.87 15.15
CA LYS A 83 0.78 -35.19 15.97
C LYS A 83 2.04 -35.56 15.18
N HIS A 84 1.91 -35.88 13.89
CA HIS A 84 3.01 -36.22 12.99
C HIS A 84 3.31 -35.14 11.94
N CYS A 85 2.71 -33.96 12.06
CA CYS A 85 2.97 -32.85 11.15
C CYS A 85 4.31 -32.16 11.50
N GLU A 86 5.04 -31.80 10.45
CA GLU A 86 6.33 -31.11 10.54
C GLU A 86 6.14 -29.58 10.61
N LEU A 87 5.02 -29.09 10.06
CA LEU A 87 4.60 -27.69 10.07
C LEU A 87 3.12 -27.62 10.42
N ILE A 88 2.75 -26.70 11.31
CA ILE A 88 1.35 -26.35 11.60
C ILE A 88 1.14 -24.86 11.37
N ILE A 89 0.23 -24.51 10.46
CA ILE A 89 -0.12 -23.14 10.09
C ILE A 89 -1.49 -22.80 10.67
N GLU A 90 -1.54 -21.85 11.60
CA GLU A 90 -2.77 -21.37 12.23
C GLU A 90 -3.37 -20.18 11.46
N ALA A 91 -4.66 -20.27 11.13
CA ALA A 91 -5.46 -19.24 10.46
C ALA A 91 -6.90 -19.16 11.03
N ILE A 92 -7.01 -19.11 12.35
CA ILE A 92 -8.25 -18.97 13.12
C ILE A 92 -8.53 -17.50 13.48
N VAL A 93 -9.57 -17.28 14.29
CA VAL A 93 -9.99 -15.96 14.79
C VAL A 93 -8.82 -15.13 15.34
N GLU A 94 -8.81 -13.84 15.02
CA GLU A 94 -7.76 -12.89 15.37
C GLU A 94 -7.85 -12.43 16.83
N ARG A 95 -7.66 -13.38 17.77
CA ARG A 95 -7.69 -13.16 19.22
C ARG A 95 -6.48 -13.78 19.91
N LEU A 96 -5.73 -12.95 20.65
CA LEU A 96 -4.48 -13.34 21.29
C LEU A 96 -4.64 -14.48 22.30
N ASP A 97 -5.67 -14.43 23.14
CA ASP A 97 -5.96 -15.45 24.15
C ASP A 97 -6.25 -16.81 23.51
N ILE A 98 -7.09 -16.83 22.47
CA ILE A 98 -7.45 -18.05 21.74
C ILE A 98 -6.23 -18.65 21.05
N LYS A 99 -5.43 -17.84 20.35
CA LYS A 99 -4.21 -18.32 19.66
C LYS A 99 -3.19 -18.87 20.66
N LYS A 100 -2.98 -18.20 21.81
CA LYS A 100 -2.09 -18.70 22.88
C LYS A 100 -2.51 -20.08 23.38
N SER A 101 -3.79 -20.24 23.73
CA SER A 101 -4.31 -21.52 24.21
C SER A 101 -4.12 -22.64 23.17
N LEU A 102 -4.42 -22.36 21.90
CA LEU A 102 -4.23 -23.32 20.81
C LEU A 102 -2.75 -23.74 20.68
N PHE A 103 -1.81 -22.78 20.63
CA PHE A 103 -0.41 -23.14 20.44
C PHE A 103 0.20 -23.88 21.62
N VAL A 104 -0.25 -23.62 22.85
CA VAL A 104 0.16 -24.43 24.02
C VAL A 104 -0.34 -25.88 23.89
N GLU A 105 -1.58 -26.08 23.45
CA GLU A 105 -2.13 -27.42 23.20
C GLU A 105 -1.34 -28.16 22.10
N LEU A 106 -1.08 -27.49 20.98
CA LEU A 106 -0.30 -28.04 19.87
C LEU A 106 1.14 -28.38 20.29
N GLU A 107 1.82 -27.50 21.02
CA GLU A 107 3.20 -27.72 21.46
C GLU A 107 3.35 -28.95 22.36
N ASN A 108 2.33 -29.25 23.19
CA ASN A 108 2.33 -30.46 24.02
C ASN A 108 2.00 -31.73 23.24
N LEU A 109 1.42 -31.60 22.04
CA LEU A 109 1.01 -32.71 21.20
C LEU A 109 2.09 -33.13 20.19
N VAL A 110 2.77 -32.15 19.58
CA VAL A 110 3.68 -32.39 18.46
C VAL A 110 5.14 -32.54 18.92
N PRO A 111 5.99 -33.25 18.14
CA PRO A 111 7.42 -33.37 18.42
C PRO A 111 8.15 -32.05 18.64
N ASP A 112 9.30 -32.14 19.32
CA ASP A 112 10.13 -30.98 19.63
C ASP A 112 10.69 -30.25 18.39
N THR A 113 10.72 -30.95 17.26
CA THR A 113 11.21 -30.48 15.95
C THR A 113 10.13 -29.88 15.04
N THR A 114 8.85 -29.96 15.43
CA THR A 114 7.74 -29.40 14.64
C THR A 114 7.77 -27.88 14.69
N VAL A 115 7.62 -27.26 13.52
CA VAL A 115 7.51 -25.81 13.38
C VAL A 115 6.04 -25.40 13.52
N LEU A 116 5.79 -24.41 14.38
CA LEU A 116 4.47 -23.82 14.61
C LEU A 116 4.45 -22.40 14.05
N VAL A 117 3.47 -22.06 13.21
CA VAL A 117 3.36 -20.70 12.66
C VAL A 117 1.94 -20.17 12.66
N THR A 118 1.83 -18.85 12.73
CA THR A 118 0.55 -18.13 12.67
C THR A 118 0.46 -17.25 11.42
N ASN A 119 -0.71 -17.26 10.78
CA ASN A 119 -1.09 -16.35 9.70
C ASN A 119 -1.69 -15.02 10.22
N THR A 120 -1.52 -14.69 11.51
CA THR A 120 -1.99 -13.41 12.06
C THR A 120 -1.53 -12.23 11.20
N SER A 121 -2.38 -11.22 11.08
CA SER A 121 -2.08 -10.01 10.30
C SER A 121 -1.67 -8.81 11.17
N SER A 122 -1.91 -8.90 12.49
CA SER A 122 -1.85 -7.74 13.39
C SER A 122 -1.39 -8.04 14.83
N LEU A 123 -1.39 -9.30 15.26
CA LEU A 123 -0.94 -9.68 16.59
C LEU A 123 0.57 -9.90 16.61
N SER A 124 1.21 -9.55 17.73
CA SER A 124 2.64 -9.81 17.90
C SER A 124 2.92 -11.30 17.96
N VAL A 125 3.82 -11.76 17.08
CA VAL A 125 4.32 -13.13 17.02
C VAL A 125 5.00 -13.49 18.34
N THR A 126 5.78 -12.56 18.90
CA THR A 126 6.46 -12.69 20.19
C THR A 126 5.46 -12.84 21.32
N ALA A 127 4.37 -12.05 21.32
CA ALA A 127 3.35 -12.14 22.35
C ALA A 127 2.64 -13.49 22.34
N ILE A 128 2.37 -14.06 21.16
CA ILE A 128 1.80 -15.41 21.04
C ILE A 128 2.81 -16.46 21.55
N ALA A 129 4.07 -16.38 21.09
CA ALA A 129 5.13 -17.31 21.45
C ALA A 129 5.50 -17.29 22.94
N ALA A 130 5.19 -16.21 23.68
CA ALA A 130 5.53 -16.08 25.09
C ALA A 130 4.92 -17.15 26.01
N ALA A 131 3.85 -17.82 25.56
CA ALA A 131 3.23 -18.93 26.30
C ALA A 131 3.90 -20.30 26.04
N LEU A 132 4.81 -20.38 25.08
CA LEU A 132 5.41 -21.62 24.60
C LEU A 132 6.70 -21.97 25.35
N LYS A 133 6.95 -23.27 25.51
CA LYS A 133 8.19 -23.84 26.07
C LYS A 133 9.33 -23.78 25.05
N ARG A 134 9.02 -23.85 23.77
CA ARG A 134 9.94 -23.92 22.62
C ARG A 134 9.68 -22.76 21.64
N PRO A 135 9.74 -21.49 22.07
CA PRO A 135 9.46 -20.35 21.20
C PRO A 135 10.44 -20.21 20.02
N ALA A 136 11.57 -20.92 20.06
CA ALA A 136 12.51 -21.01 18.95
C ALA A 136 11.95 -21.73 17.70
N GLN A 137 10.94 -22.59 17.86
CA GLN A 137 10.25 -23.29 16.76
C GLN A 137 8.96 -22.57 16.31
N PHE A 138 8.79 -21.30 16.72
CA PHE A 138 7.62 -20.50 16.42
C PHE A 138 7.95 -19.29 15.54
N ALA A 139 7.13 -18.99 14.54
CA ALA A 139 7.26 -17.81 13.68
C ALA A 139 5.91 -17.30 13.17
N GLY A 140 5.87 -16.10 12.61
CA GLY A 140 4.77 -15.67 11.77
C GLY A 140 4.96 -16.15 10.32
N TYR A 141 3.87 -16.49 9.65
CA TYR A 141 3.86 -16.93 8.27
C TYR A 141 2.60 -16.40 7.58
N HIS A 142 2.67 -15.13 7.19
CA HIS A 142 1.51 -14.33 6.82
C HIS A 142 1.31 -14.28 5.31
N PHE A 143 0.19 -14.86 4.87
CA PHE A 143 -0.31 -14.87 3.49
C PHE A 143 -1.36 -13.78 3.30
N PHE A 144 -1.58 -13.38 2.04
CA PHE A 144 -2.51 -12.32 1.68
C PHE A 144 -3.71 -12.86 0.91
N ASN A 145 -4.89 -12.32 1.19
CA ASN A 145 -6.13 -12.75 0.52
C ASN A 145 -6.26 -12.10 -0.88
N PRO A 146 -6.61 -12.86 -1.94
CA PRO A 146 -6.72 -14.33 -2.04
C PRO A 146 -5.37 -15.04 -2.15
N VAL A 147 -5.15 -16.04 -1.28
CA VAL A 147 -3.85 -16.72 -1.11
C VAL A 147 -3.26 -17.25 -2.43
N PRO A 148 -3.99 -17.99 -3.29
CA PRO A 148 -3.39 -18.50 -4.53
C PRO A 148 -2.96 -17.40 -5.53
N LEU A 149 -3.50 -16.18 -5.40
CA LEU A 149 -3.27 -15.06 -6.31
C LEU A 149 -2.22 -14.08 -5.78
N MET A 150 -2.18 -13.82 -4.48
CA MET A 150 -1.25 -12.87 -3.86
C MET A 150 0.10 -13.55 -3.61
N LYS A 151 1.10 -13.24 -4.44
CA LYS A 151 2.37 -13.98 -4.52
C LYS A 151 3.43 -13.60 -3.49
N VAL A 152 3.04 -13.02 -2.36
CA VAL A 152 3.97 -12.67 -1.27
C VAL A 152 3.57 -13.40 0.01
N VAL A 153 4.58 -13.83 0.78
CA VAL A 153 4.42 -14.38 2.12
C VAL A 153 5.44 -13.70 3.04
N GLU A 154 4.98 -13.08 4.11
CA GLU A 154 5.87 -12.53 5.13
C GLU A 154 6.28 -13.65 6.09
N VAL A 155 7.58 -13.85 6.26
CA VAL A 155 8.16 -14.75 7.26
C VAL A 155 8.64 -13.87 8.42
N ILE A 156 7.95 -13.97 9.56
CA ILE A 156 8.12 -13.03 10.67
C ILE A 156 8.86 -13.70 11.81
N ALA A 157 10.06 -13.21 12.11
CA ALA A 157 10.83 -13.64 13.27
C ALA A 157 10.31 -12.93 14.53
N GLY A 158 9.78 -13.72 15.47
CA GLY A 158 9.58 -13.27 16.85
C GLY A 158 10.89 -13.16 17.60
N LEU A 159 10.86 -12.59 18.81
CA LEU A 159 12.07 -12.30 19.60
C LEU A 159 13.00 -13.50 19.83
N LYS A 160 12.45 -14.72 19.91
CA LYS A 160 13.19 -15.95 20.21
C LYS A 160 13.22 -16.95 19.04
N THR A 161 12.67 -16.59 17.88
CA THR A 161 12.60 -17.49 16.72
C THR A 161 14.00 -17.90 16.26
N ASN A 162 14.21 -19.19 16.00
CA ASN A 162 15.46 -19.67 15.42
C ASN A 162 15.53 -19.25 13.93
N PRO A 163 16.62 -18.59 13.47
CA PRO A 163 16.81 -18.26 12.05
C PRO A 163 16.61 -19.44 11.08
N ASP A 164 16.98 -20.66 11.46
CA ASP A 164 16.79 -21.85 10.62
C ASP A 164 15.31 -22.13 10.30
N VAL A 165 14.40 -21.78 11.22
CA VAL A 165 12.96 -21.88 11.00
C VAL A 165 12.54 -20.92 9.89
N CYS A 166 12.99 -19.68 9.93
CA CYS A 166 12.72 -18.68 8.90
C CYS A 166 13.27 -19.11 7.53
N LEU A 167 14.47 -19.69 7.49
CA LEU A 167 15.07 -20.22 6.25
C LEU A 167 14.21 -21.35 5.65
N ARG A 168 13.75 -22.30 6.46
CA ARG A 168 12.87 -23.39 6.00
C ARG A 168 11.51 -22.89 5.50
N LEU A 169 10.90 -21.93 6.20
CA LEU A 169 9.64 -21.31 5.79
C LEU A 169 9.78 -20.52 4.48
N THR A 170 10.92 -19.87 4.29
CA THR A 170 11.27 -19.14 3.06
C THR A 170 11.36 -20.10 1.88
N GLU A 171 12.07 -21.22 2.05
CA GLU A 171 12.16 -22.25 1.03
C GLU A 171 10.78 -22.84 0.71
N PHE A 172 9.97 -23.11 1.73
CA PHE A 172 8.63 -23.64 1.53
C PHE A 172 7.69 -22.67 0.78
N ALA A 173 7.79 -21.36 1.06
CA ALA A 173 7.02 -20.35 0.34
C ALA A 173 7.35 -20.35 -1.16
N LYS A 174 8.64 -20.47 -1.50
CA LYS A 174 9.11 -20.62 -2.88
C LYS A 174 8.56 -21.87 -3.54
N GLN A 175 8.57 -23.00 -2.83
CA GLN A 175 8.00 -24.27 -3.31
C GLN A 175 6.48 -24.18 -3.55
N MET A 176 5.76 -23.36 -2.77
CA MET A 176 4.35 -23.01 -3.02
C MET A 176 4.14 -21.98 -4.14
N GLY A 177 5.19 -21.56 -4.84
CA GLY A 177 5.12 -20.58 -5.92
C GLY A 177 4.88 -19.14 -5.44
N HIS A 178 5.32 -18.82 -4.21
CA HIS A 178 5.26 -17.48 -3.63
C HIS A 178 6.65 -16.92 -3.39
N THR A 179 6.74 -15.61 -3.29
CA THR A 179 7.95 -14.89 -2.89
C THR A 179 7.91 -14.65 -1.38
N ALA A 180 8.83 -15.26 -0.65
CA ALA A 180 9.01 -14.98 0.77
C ALA A 180 9.81 -13.69 0.98
N VAL A 181 9.41 -12.91 1.98
CA VAL A 181 10.10 -11.71 2.46
C VAL A 181 10.31 -11.82 3.97
N GLN A 182 11.48 -11.40 4.47
CA GLN A 182 11.79 -11.47 5.90
C GLN A 182 11.32 -10.22 6.63
N ALA A 183 10.67 -10.41 7.78
CA ALA A 183 10.26 -9.34 8.66
C ALA A 183 10.59 -9.64 10.12
N HIS A 184 10.84 -8.60 10.91
CA HIS A 184 10.83 -8.68 12.36
C HIS A 184 9.41 -8.43 12.90
N ASP A 185 9.12 -9.00 14.07
CA ASP A 185 7.85 -8.84 14.78
C ASP A 185 7.63 -7.39 15.25
N THR A 186 7.11 -6.58 14.33
CA THR A 186 6.73 -5.19 14.54
C THR A 186 5.28 -4.98 14.09
N PRO A 187 4.56 -3.99 14.64
CA PRO A 187 3.14 -3.80 14.35
C PRO A 187 2.83 -3.64 12.85
N GLY A 188 2.10 -4.60 12.28
CA GLY A 188 1.74 -4.59 10.85
C GLY A 188 2.82 -5.11 9.89
N PHE A 189 3.91 -5.68 10.40
CA PHE A 189 4.99 -6.31 9.63
C PHE A 189 5.51 -5.41 8.51
N ILE A 190 5.45 -5.84 7.24
CA ILE A 190 5.90 -5.02 6.11
C ILE A 190 4.71 -4.39 5.40
N VAL A 191 3.82 -5.21 4.84
CA VAL A 191 2.78 -4.76 3.91
C VAL A 191 1.73 -3.88 4.58
N ASN A 192 1.22 -4.29 5.75
CA ASN A 192 0.18 -3.51 6.45
C ASN A 192 0.74 -2.19 7.01
N HIS A 193 2.01 -2.22 7.46
CA HIS A 193 2.74 -1.06 7.95
C HIS A 193 3.04 -0.06 6.82
N ALA A 194 3.71 -0.50 5.74
CA ALA A 194 4.02 0.35 4.59
C ALA A 194 2.76 0.95 3.94
N GLY A 195 1.67 0.18 3.88
CA GLY A 195 0.38 0.61 3.33
C GLY A 195 -0.26 1.78 4.06
N ARG A 196 0.21 2.15 5.27
CA ARG A 196 -0.32 3.32 6.00
C ARG A 196 -0.04 4.63 5.28
N GLY A 197 1.04 4.75 4.52
CA GLY A 197 1.39 5.98 3.79
C GLY A 197 0.37 6.38 2.72
N TYR A 198 -0.34 5.40 2.15
CA TYR A 198 -1.28 5.65 1.05
C TYR A 198 -2.65 6.12 1.53
N GLY A 199 -3.35 5.27 2.28
CA GLY A 199 -4.73 5.55 2.69
C GLY A 199 -4.84 6.69 3.70
N THR A 200 -3.93 6.76 4.68
CA THR A 200 -4.03 7.79 5.73
C THR A 200 -3.73 9.19 5.20
N GLU A 201 -2.82 9.32 4.22
CA GLU A 201 -2.51 10.62 3.62
C GLU A 201 -3.63 11.09 2.69
N ALA A 202 -4.20 10.19 1.89
CA ALA A 202 -5.39 10.50 1.08
C ALA A 202 -6.57 11.00 1.94
N LEU A 203 -6.77 10.37 3.11
CA LEU A 203 -7.78 10.79 4.08
C LEU A 203 -7.48 12.16 4.68
N ARG A 204 -6.20 12.51 4.87
CA ARG A 204 -5.80 13.83 5.36
C ARG A 204 -6.07 14.90 4.30
N ILE A 205 -5.66 14.66 3.06
CA ILE A 205 -5.88 15.54 1.90
C ILE A 205 -7.37 15.87 1.74
N VAL A 206 -8.24 14.85 1.78
CA VAL A 206 -9.68 15.09 1.61
C VAL A 206 -10.30 15.78 2.83
N SER A 207 -9.78 15.54 4.05
CA SER A 207 -10.24 16.25 5.25
C SER A 207 -9.95 17.76 5.22
N GLU A 208 -8.92 18.16 4.49
CA GLU A 208 -8.56 19.56 4.25
C GLU A 208 -9.33 20.17 3.06
N GLY A 209 -10.17 19.37 2.39
CA GLY A 209 -11.00 19.83 1.26
C GLY A 209 -10.21 20.12 -0.01
N VAL A 210 -9.04 19.51 -0.18
CA VAL A 210 -8.16 19.73 -1.35
C VAL A 210 -8.83 19.31 -2.66
N ALA A 211 -9.45 18.13 -2.66
CA ALA A 211 -10.20 17.57 -3.78
C ALA A 211 -11.18 16.49 -3.28
N ASP A 212 -12.13 16.09 -4.14
CA ASP A 212 -13.03 14.97 -3.85
C ASP A 212 -12.35 13.60 -4.00
N PHE A 213 -13.03 12.55 -3.52
CA PHE A 213 -12.50 11.17 -3.54
C PHE A 213 -12.13 10.70 -4.95
N ALA A 214 -13.01 10.93 -5.93
CA ALA A 214 -12.81 10.48 -7.31
C ALA A 214 -11.60 11.17 -7.96
N THR A 215 -11.41 12.46 -7.69
CA THR A 215 -10.30 13.25 -8.22
C THR A 215 -8.97 12.80 -7.61
N ILE A 216 -8.92 12.56 -6.29
CA ILE A 216 -7.72 12.01 -5.64
C ILE A 216 -7.38 10.63 -6.22
N ASP A 217 -8.38 9.74 -6.36
CA ASP A 217 -8.19 8.42 -6.93
C ASP A 217 -7.66 8.50 -8.38
N ARG A 218 -8.23 9.36 -9.23
CA ARG A 218 -7.75 9.58 -10.60
C ARG A 218 -6.32 10.09 -10.62
N ILE A 219 -5.99 11.09 -9.81
CA ILE A 219 -4.64 11.67 -9.74
C ILE A 219 -3.60 10.61 -9.38
N LEU A 220 -3.84 9.83 -8.32
CA LEU A 220 -2.87 8.83 -7.88
C LEU A 220 -2.73 7.67 -8.87
N LYS A 221 -3.80 7.30 -9.58
CA LYS A 221 -3.73 6.32 -10.68
C LYS A 221 -2.98 6.87 -11.91
N ASP A 222 -3.28 8.10 -12.32
CA ASP A 222 -2.83 8.65 -13.60
C ASP A 222 -1.43 9.30 -13.54
N GLN A 223 -1.03 9.86 -12.39
CA GLN A 223 0.34 10.40 -12.21
C GLN A 223 1.32 9.36 -11.69
N VAL A 224 0.94 8.56 -10.69
CA VAL A 224 1.87 7.62 -10.03
C VAL A 224 1.83 6.23 -10.66
N GLY A 225 0.67 5.80 -11.16
CA GLY A 225 0.47 4.47 -11.73
C GLY A 225 -0.09 3.43 -10.77
N PHE A 226 -0.70 3.83 -9.65
CA PHE A 226 -1.43 2.89 -8.79
C PHE A 226 -2.57 2.22 -9.56
N LYS A 227 -2.87 0.95 -9.27
CA LYS A 227 -3.96 0.21 -9.94
C LYS A 227 -5.35 0.63 -9.47
N LEU A 228 -5.48 0.89 -8.17
CA LEU A 228 -6.69 1.36 -7.51
C LEU A 228 -6.35 2.64 -6.77
N GLY A 229 -7.25 3.61 -6.77
CA GLY A 229 -7.13 4.76 -5.90
C GLY A 229 -7.33 4.39 -4.42
N PRO A 230 -6.91 5.23 -3.46
CA PRO A 230 -7.08 4.95 -2.04
C PRO A 230 -8.54 4.72 -1.63
N PHE A 231 -9.50 5.45 -2.19
CA PHE A 231 -10.91 5.33 -1.80
C PHE A 231 -11.58 4.11 -2.46
N GLU A 232 -11.24 3.81 -3.72
CA GLU A 232 -11.58 2.53 -4.36
C GLU A 232 -11.05 1.34 -3.55
N LEU A 233 -9.82 1.43 -3.04
CA LEU A 233 -9.22 0.39 -2.23
C LEU A 233 -9.92 0.23 -0.87
N PHE A 234 -10.24 1.34 -0.18
CA PHE A 234 -11.02 1.28 1.06
C PHE A 234 -12.38 0.61 0.87
N ASP A 235 -13.08 0.92 -0.22
CA ASP A 235 -14.40 0.32 -0.49
C ASP A 235 -14.30 -1.16 -0.90
N LEU A 236 -13.21 -1.57 -1.54
CA LEU A 236 -12.96 -2.96 -1.90
C LEU A 236 -12.61 -3.81 -0.67
N THR A 237 -11.70 -3.33 0.18
CA THR A 237 -11.28 -4.01 1.41
C THR A 237 -12.35 -3.94 2.51
N ALA A 238 -13.18 -2.90 2.45
CA ALA A 238 -14.16 -2.47 3.43
C ALA A 238 -13.57 -1.82 4.70
N LEU A 239 -14.29 -0.82 5.23
CA LEU A 239 -13.86 -0.01 6.37
C LEU A 239 -13.97 -0.73 7.72
N ASP A 240 -14.83 -1.74 7.85
CA ASP A 240 -14.91 -2.57 9.06
C ASP A 240 -13.70 -3.50 9.22
N VAL A 241 -12.90 -3.66 8.16
CA VAL A 241 -11.56 -4.25 8.23
C VAL A 241 -10.49 -3.16 8.32
N SER A 242 -10.55 -2.19 7.42
CA SER A 242 -9.47 -1.21 7.24
C SER A 242 -9.32 -0.25 8.42
N HIS A 243 -10.42 0.21 9.02
CA HIS A 243 -10.37 1.19 10.11
C HIS A 243 -9.84 0.59 11.42
N PRO A 244 -10.31 -0.57 11.91
CA PRO A 244 -9.71 -1.20 13.09
C PRO A 244 -8.21 -1.50 12.93
N VAL A 245 -7.76 -1.89 11.73
CA VAL A 245 -6.32 -2.10 11.46
C VAL A 245 -5.54 -0.79 11.57
N MET A 246 -6.09 0.33 11.07
CA MET A 246 -5.46 1.64 11.22
C MET A 246 -5.32 2.04 12.70
N GLU A 247 -6.37 1.86 13.50
CA GLU A 247 -6.32 2.14 14.94
C GLU A 247 -5.36 1.21 15.68
N SER A 248 -5.35 -0.08 15.34
CA SER A 248 -4.44 -1.06 15.94
C SER A 248 -2.97 -0.67 15.76
N ILE A 249 -2.55 -0.42 14.51
CA ILE A 249 -1.15 -0.05 14.21
C ILE A 249 -0.80 1.27 14.91
N TYR A 250 -1.70 2.26 14.86
CA TYR A 250 -1.48 3.55 15.53
C TYR A 250 -1.27 3.39 17.04
N ASN A 251 -2.10 2.57 17.70
CA ASN A 251 -1.99 2.33 19.13
C ASN A 251 -0.77 1.49 19.51
N GLN A 252 -0.43 0.48 18.69
CA GLN A 252 0.74 -0.37 18.90
C GLN A 252 2.07 0.41 18.71
N TYR A 253 2.05 1.48 17.93
CA TYR A 253 3.16 2.44 17.80
C TYR A 253 3.05 3.64 18.75
N TYR A 254 2.31 3.52 19.86
CA TYR A 254 2.17 4.57 20.87
C TYR A 254 1.76 5.93 20.27
N GLN A 255 0.75 5.91 19.41
CA GLN A 255 0.14 7.09 18.81
C GLN A 255 1.09 7.91 17.92
N GLU A 256 2.07 7.23 17.30
CA GLU A 256 2.97 7.80 16.29
C GLU A 256 2.22 8.63 15.22
N PRO A 257 2.47 9.96 15.12
CA PRO A 257 1.76 10.87 14.21
C PRO A 257 1.68 10.42 12.74
N ARG A 258 2.68 9.69 12.23
CA ARG A 258 2.68 9.15 10.87
C ARG A 258 1.53 8.19 10.58
N TYR A 259 1.07 7.45 11.59
CA TYR A 259 0.04 6.41 11.43
C TYR A 259 -1.34 6.87 11.88
N ARG A 260 -1.50 8.16 12.23
CA ARG A 260 -2.75 8.72 12.77
C ARG A 260 -3.95 8.39 11.85
N PRO A 261 -4.99 7.71 12.37
CA PRO A 261 -6.24 7.45 11.65
C PRO A 261 -7.04 8.73 11.35
N SER A 262 -8.14 8.59 10.61
CA SER A 262 -9.02 9.71 10.24
C SER A 262 -10.42 9.55 10.81
N VAL A 263 -10.97 10.67 11.30
CA VAL A 263 -12.38 10.75 11.72
C VAL A 263 -13.35 10.41 10.58
N ILE A 264 -12.94 10.60 9.32
CA ILE A 264 -13.77 10.30 8.14
C ILE A 264 -14.12 8.80 8.09
N THR A 265 -13.14 7.94 8.35
CA THR A 265 -13.36 6.48 8.32
C THR A 265 -14.06 5.99 9.58
N ALA A 266 -13.81 6.61 10.73
CA ALA A 266 -14.53 6.32 11.96
C ALA A 266 -16.04 6.58 11.82
N GLN A 267 -16.41 7.76 11.30
CA GLN A 267 -17.81 8.15 11.10
C GLN A 267 -18.51 7.27 10.05
N ARG A 268 -17.81 6.95 8.95
CA ARG A 268 -18.35 6.05 7.92
C ARG A 268 -18.57 4.63 8.42
N LEU A 269 -17.63 4.10 9.21
CA LEU A 269 -17.79 2.80 9.85
C LEU A 269 -18.99 2.79 10.80
N ALA A 270 -19.11 3.81 11.67
CA ALA A 270 -20.24 3.94 12.59
C ALA A 270 -21.59 4.06 11.86
N GLY A 271 -21.60 4.70 10.69
CA GLY A 271 -22.79 4.82 9.83
C GLY A 271 -23.10 3.59 8.98
N GLY A 272 -22.32 2.50 9.06
CA GLY A 272 -22.50 1.31 8.22
C GLY A 272 -22.15 1.50 6.74
N VAL A 273 -21.52 2.62 6.38
CA VAL A 273 -21.09 2.97 5.02
C VAL A 273 -19.68 2.43 4.80
N VAL A 274 -19.58 1.11 4.69
CA VAL A 274 -18.31 0.38 4.80
C VAL A 274 -17.69 -0.03 3.46
N GLY A 275 -18.36 0.16 2.32
CA GLY A 275 -17.80 -0.14 1.01
C GLY A 275 -18.68 -1.01 0.12
N LYS A 276 -18.05 -1.58 -0.91
CA LYS A 276 -18.73 -2.32 -1.99
C LYS A 276 -19.62 -3.45 -1.50
N LYS A 277 -19.23 -4.14 -0.44
CA LYS A 277 -19.96 -5.32 0.08
C LYS A 277 -21.34 -5.00 0.65
N VAL A 278 -21.60 -3.75 1.04
CA VAL A 278 -22.91 -3.26 1.49
C VAL A 278 -23.57 -2.32 0.46
N GLY A 279 -22.97 -2.16 -0.72
CA GLY A 279 -23.47 -1.28 -1.78
C GLY A 279 -23.11 0.20 -1.64
N GLU A 280 -22.48 0.63 -0.54
CA GLU A 280 -22.14 2.04 -0.30
C GLU A 280 -20.92 2.20 0.61
N GLY A 281 -20.02 3.11 0.23
CA GLY A 281 -18.79 3.47 0.96
C GLY A 281 -18.35 4.91 0.70
N PHE A 282 -17.16 5.09 0.15
CA PHE A 282 -16.77 6.34 -0.50
C PHE A 282 -17.52 6.56 -1.81
N TYR A 283 -17.91 5.47 -2.47
CA TYR A 283 -18.75 5.46 -3.66
C TYR A 283 -20.07 4.73 -3.41
N LYS A 284 -21.09 5.06 -4.20
CA LYS A 284 -22.30 4.25 -4.35
C LYS A 284 -22.05 3.15 -5.38
N TYR A 285 -22.55 1.95 -5.13
CA TYR A 285 -22.40 0.81 -6.03
C TYR A 285 -23.75 0.37 -6.59
N VAL A 286 -23.86 0.38 -7.92
CA VAL A 286 -25.02 -0.15 -8.66
C VAL A 286 -24.53 -1.33 -9.50
N ASP A 287 -25.15 -2.49 -9.36
CA ASP A 287 -24.71 -3.76 -10.00
C ASP A 287 -23.23 -4.07 -9.78
N GLY A 288 -22.72 -3.75 -8.58
CA GLY A 288 -21.33 -3.97 -8.19
C GLY A 288 -20.31 -3.02 -8.84
N LYS A 289 -20.76 -1.98 -9.57
CA LYS A 289 -19.93 -0.94 -10.18
C LYS A 289 -20.05 0.38 -9.42
N ALA A 290 -18.92 1.03 -9.16
CA ALA A 290 -18.90 2.33 -8.51
C ALA A 290 -19.50 3.41 -9.43
N VAL A 291 -20.38 4.24 -8.88
CA VAL A 291 -20.91 5.44 -9.54
C VAL A 291 -19.93 6.58 -9.30
N LEU A 292 -19.10 6.86 -10.31
CA LEU A 292 -18.08 7.91 -10.24
C LEU A 292 -18.65 9.26 -10.67
N ALA A 293 -18.21 10.33 -9.99
CA ALA A 293 -18.49 11.69 -10.43
C ALA A 293 -17.89 11.94 -11.83
N GLN A 294 -18.58 12.68 -12.69
CA GLN A 294 -18.05 13.09 -13.98
C GLN A 294 -16.90 14.09 -13.81
N GLU A 295 -15.95 14.06 -14.75
CA GLU A 295 -14.88 15.05 -14.77
C GLU A 295 -15.41 16.42 -15.24
N PRO A 296 -14.92 17.54 -14.66
CA PRO A 296 -15.20 18.85 -15.20
C PRO A 296 -14.75 18.95 -16.65
N ALA A 297 -15.57 19.54 -17.52
CA ALA A 297 -15.18 19.80 -18.90
C ALA A 297 -14.01 20.80 -18.98
N VAL A 298 -13.16 20.64 -20.00
CA VAL A 298 -12.08 21.59 -20.29
C VAL A 298 -12.71 22.96 -20.64
N PRO A 299 -12.30 24.06 -19.97
CA PRO A 299 -12.83 25.39 -20.28
C PRO A 299 -12.50 25.82 -21.72
N GLN A 300 -13.44 26.52 -22.35
CA GLN A 300 -13.22 27.11 -23.67
C GLN A 300 -12.63 28.52 -23.53
N ILE A 301 -11.39 28.70 -24.00
CA ILE A 301 -10.64 29.96 -23.88
C ILE A 301 -10.39 30.52 -25.28
N LYS A 302 -10.84 31.76 -25.52
CA LYS A 302 -10.66 32.45 -26.81
C LYS A 302 -9.26 33.03 -26.96
N GLU A 303 -8.79 33.70 -25.91
CA GLU A 303 -7.49 34.37 -25.87
C GLU A 303 -6.77 33.92 -24.60
N PHE A 304 -5.59 33.32 -24.77
CA PHE A 304 -4.76 32.90 -23.65
C PHE A 304 -3.90 34.08 -23.18
N PRO A 305 -3.80 34.35 -21.86
CA PRO A 305 -2.81 35.28 -21.36
C PRO A 305 -1.40 34.76 -21.67
N PRO A 306 -0.40 35.66 -21.76
CA PRO A 306 0.99 35.22 -21.82
C PRO A 306 1.34 34.48 -20.51
N VAL A 307 2.33 33.60 -20.56
CA VAL A 307 2.70 32.72 -19.45
C VAL A 307 4.10 33.07 -18.98
N TRP A 308 4.24 33.29 -17.68
CA TRP A 308 5.54 33.45 -17.03
C TRP A 308 5.77 32.30 -16.06
N VAL A 309 6.99 31.75 -16.07
CA VAL A 309 7.37 30.60 -15.23
C VAL A 309 8.42 31.02 -14.23
N SER A 310 8.14 30.78 -12.94
CA SER A 310 9.07 31.06 -11.85
C SER A 310 10.46 30.46 -12.13
N PRO A 311 11.55 31.21 -11.88
CA PRO A 311 12.91 30.69 -11.92
C PRO A 311 13.15 29.51 -10.96
N ARG A 312 12.33 29.38 -9.91
CA ARG A 312 12.43 28.32 -8.89
C ARG A 312 11.52 27.12 -9.16
N ALA A 313 10.80 27.11 -10.27
CA ALA A 313 9.95 25.98 -10.65
C ALA A 313 10.78 24.68 -10.74
N SER A 314 10.32 23.63 -10.06
CA SER A 314 10.91 22.30 -10.25
C SER A 314 10.76 21.85 -11.71
N ARG A 315 11.78 21.18 -12.24
CA ARG A 315 11.87 20.79 -13.66
C ARG A 315 11.57 21.94 -14.64
N ARG A 316 11.97 23.17 -14.32
CA ARG A 316 11.65 24.38 -15.11
C ARG A 316 11.89 24.23 -16.62
N MET A 317 13.00 23.61 -17.02
CA MET A 317 13.33 23.44 -18.44
C MET A 317 12.33 22.54 -19.15
N GLU A 318 11.89 21.45 -18.49
CA GLU A 318 10.84 20.56 -18.98
C GLU A 318 9.50 21.31 -19.08
N LEU A 319 9.15 22.09 -18.06
CA LEU A 319 7.92 22.88 -18.05
C LEU A 319 7.89 23.94 -19.16
N LEU A 320 9.00 24.63 -19.41
CA LEU A 320 9.11 25.59 -20.52
C LEU A 320 8.97 24.92 -21.88
N GLN A 321 9.58 23.74 -22.05
CA GLN A 321 9.46 22.96 -23.29
C GLN A 321 8.01 22.51 -23.49
N LEU A 322 7.37 21.99 -22.45
CA LEU A 322 5.95 21.63 -22.47
C LEU A 322 5.06 22.81 -22.88
N LEU A 323 5.25 23.98 -22.26
CA LEU A 323 4.47 25.17 -22.59
C LEU A 323 4.65 25.61 -24.04
N LYS A 324 5.88 25.49 -24.58
CA LYS A 324 6.16 25.75 -26.00
C LYS A 324 5.41 24.78 -26.90
N ASP A 325 5.40 23.49 -26.55
CA ASP A 325 4.71 22.45 -27.33
C ASP A 325 3.18 22.61 -27.28
N LEU A 326 2.65 23.14 -26.17
CA LEU A 326 1.24 23.54 -26.03
C LEU A 326 0.91 24.89 -26.70
N GLY A 327 1.89 25.54 -27.34
CA GLY A 327 1.72 26.81 -28.03
C GLY A 327 1.41 27.99 -27.10
N ALA A 328 1.98 28.00 -25.90
CA ALA A 328 1.89 29.14 -24.98
C ALA A 328 2.79 30.30 -25.43
N THR A 329 2.34 31.54 -25.25
CA THR A 329 3.18 32.73 -25.42
C THR A 329 3.98 32.97 -24.14
N LEU A 330 5.27 32.64 -24.15
CA LEU A 330 6.13 32.74 -22.98
C LEU A 330 6.69 34.16 -22.77
N GLU A 331 6.64 34.65 -21.52
CA GLU A 331 7.37 35.84 -21.10
C GLU A 331 8.74 35.46 -20.53
N THR A 332 9.77 36.24 -20.91
CA THR A 332 11.16 36.04 -20.46
C THR A 332 11.64 37.12 -19.51
N GLY A 333 10.77 38.05 -19.12
CA GLY A 333 11.08 39.10 -18.14
C GLY A 333 11.44 38.52 -16.77
N ALA A 334 12.16 39.32 -15.96
CA ALA A 334 12.53 38.94 -14.59
C ALA A 334 11.31 38.78 -13.66
N SER A 335 10.18 39.40 -14.01
CA SER A 335 8.90 39.33 -13.31
C SER A 335 7.76 39.22 -14.32
N PRO A 336 6.61 38.62 -13.93
CA PRO A 336 5.44 38.55 -14.81
C PRO A 336 4.86 39.94 -15.09
N SER A 337 4.36 40.16 -16.31
CA SER A 337 3.54 41.33 -16.64
C SER A 337 2.22 41.32 -15.83
N PRO A 338 1.46 42.43 -15.75
CA PRO A 338 0.14 42.46 -15.09
C PRO A 338 -0.92 41.53 -15.71
N GLN A 339 -0.73 41.07 -16.94
CA GLN A 339 -1.66 40.21 -17.67
C GLN A 339 -1.26 38.73 -17.63
N ALA A 340 -0.01 38.41 -17.29
CA ALA A 340 0.50 37.05 -17.38
C ALA A 340 -0.19 36.07 -16.42
N LEU A 341 -0.42 34.84 -16.90
CA LEU A 341 -0.60 33.68 -16.04
C LEU A 341 0.76 33.32 -15.43
N THR A 342 0.86 33.35 -14.12
CA THR A 342 2.08 33.03 -13.37
C THR A 342 2.07 31.57 -12.97
N LEU A 343 3.06 30.81 -13.42
CA LEU A 343 3.22 29.39 -13.09
C LEU A 343 4.36 29.17 -12.10
N VAL A 344 4.05 28.43 -11.05
CA VAL A 344 5.01 27.93 -10.07
C VAL A 344 4.93 26.41 -10.01
N ALA A 345 6.05 25.74 -9.72
CA ALA A 345 6.09 24.27 -9.57
C ALA A 345 6.82 23.87 -8.28
N PRO A 346 6.26 24.19 -7.10
CA PRO A 346 6.91 23.90 -5.84
C PRO A 346 7.07 22.40 -5.56
N LEU A 347 8.10 22.08 -4.78
CA LEU A 347 8.20 20.81 -4.06
C LEU A 347 7.75 21.03 -2.61
N GLY A 348 6.68 20.37 -2.19
CA GLY A 348 6.16 20.37 -0.81
C GLY A 348 5.47 21.67 -0.33
N PHE A 349 5.76 22.84 -0.91
CA PHE A 349 5.02 24.07 -0.60
C PHE A 349 3.67 24.15 -1.30
N ASP A 350 2.75 24.89 -0.69
CA ASP A 350 1.50 25.32 -1.31
C ASP A 350 1.73 26.58 -2.19
N VAL A 351 0.76 26.89 -3.05
CA VAL A 351 0.86 27.99 -4.02
C VAL A 351 0.82 29.34 -3.30
N THR A 352 0.05 29.48 -2.23
CA THR A 352 -0.01 30.70 -1.41
C THR A 352 1.37 31.06 -0.86
N THR A 353 2.06 30.09 -0.26
CA THR A 353 3.39 30.25 0.33
C THR A 353 4.39 30.70 -0.72
N VAL A 354 4.40 30.06 -1.89
CA VAL A 354 5.30 30.47 -2.98
C VAL A 354 4.97 31.87 -3.48
N ALA A 355 3.69 32.20 -3.68
CA ALA A 355 3.30 33.53 -4.14
C ALA A 355 3.79 34.63 -3.19
N VAL A 356 3.70 34.42 -1.87
CA VAL A 356 4.19 35.37 -0.88
C VAL A 356 5.72 35.47 -0.90
N VAL A 357 6.43 34.33 -0.88
CA VAL A 357 7.90 34.29 -0.81
C VAL A 357 8.54 34.91 -2.07
N GLU A 358 7.96 34.65 -3.24
CA GLU A 358 8.44 35.17 -4.52
C GLU A 358 7.84 36.54 -4.88
N ARG A 359 6.96 37.10 -4.03
CA ARG A 359 6.26 38.38 -4.24
C ARG A 359 5.48 38.42 -5.56
N LEU A 360 4.80 37.33 -5.87
CA LEU A 360 3.93 37.17 -7.04
C LEU A 360 2.51 37.62 -6.70
N ASP A 361 1.75 38.00 -7.72
CA ASP A 361 0.32 38.29 -7.57
C ASP A 361 -0.47 36.97 -7.41
N PRO A 362 -1.05 36.69 -6.23
CA PRO A 362 -1.73 35.42 -5.98
C PRO A 362 -2.98 35.27 -6.88
N ALA A 363 -3.59 36.37 -7.32
CA ALA A 363 -4.79 36.31 -8.17
C ALA A 363 -4.54 35.68 -9.55
N ARG A 364 -3.28 35.63 -9.99
CA ARG A 364 -2.84 35.10 -11.28
C ARG A 364 -1.80 33.98 -11.18
N THR A 365 -1.54 33.51 -9.95
CA THR A 365 -0.56 32.45 -9.68
C THR A 365 -1.25 31.09 -9.61
N ILE A 366 -0.77 30.13 -10.39
CA ILE A 366 -1.21 28.74 -10.43
C ILE A 366 0.00 27.82 -10.18
N GLY A 367 -0.18 26.81 -9.35
CA GLY A 367 0.79 25.73 -9.17
C GLY A 367 0.61 24.62 -10.19
N ILE A 368 1.70 23.99 -10.64
CA ILE A 368 1.70 22.72 -11.37
C ILE A 368 2.60 21.69 -10.67
N ASP A 369 2.09 20.46 -10.49
CA ASP A 369 2.88 19.37 -9.90
C ASP A 369 3.81 18.77 -10.95
N MET A 370 5.12 18.95 -10.74
CA MET A 370 6.21 18.45 -11.60
C MET A 370 7.11 17.46 -10.85
N LEU A 371 6.61 16.75 -9.83
CA LEU A 371 7.40 15.73 -9.15
C LEU A 371 7.78 14.58 -10.10
N PHE A 372 6.82 14.15 -10.92
CA PHE A 372 7.03 13.17 -11.99
C PHE A 372 7.32 13.89 -13.32
N ASP A 373 8.05 13.19 -14.19
CA ASP A 373 8.19 13.57 -15.60
C ASP A 373 6.81 13.61 -16.27
N ASP A 374 6.46 14.74 -16.91
CA ASP A 374 5.15 14.89 -17.57
C ASP A 374 4.89 13.77 -18.58
N ALA A 375 5.91 13.34 -19.33
CA ALA A 375 5.80 12.29 -20.33
C ALA A 375 5.46 10.91 -19.73
N ALA A 376 5.80 10.68 -18.46
CA ALA A 376 5.48 9.46 -17.74
C ALA A 376 4.07 9.45 -17.12
N THR A 377 3.37 10.60 -17.13
CA THR A 377 2.05 10.76 -16.53
C THR A 377 0.93 10.81 -17.57
N LYS A 378 -0.26 10.36 -17.15
CA LYS A 378 -1.50 10.45 -17.94
C LYS A 378 -2.36 11.67 -17.56
N ARG A 379 -1.99 12.39 -16.50
CA ARG A 379 -2.73 13.53 -15.95
C ARG A 379 -1.81 14.59 -15.40
N ARG A 380 -2.13 15.85 -15.65
CA ARG A 380 -1.49 17.02 -15.02
C ARG A 380 -2.32 17.50 -13.84
N VAL A 381 -1.65 17.95 -12.78
CA VAL A 381 -2.32 18.48 -11.58
C VAL A 381 -1.95 19.94 -11.41
N LEU A 382 -2.96 20.79 -11.40
CA LEU A 382 -2.85 22.22 -11.14
C LEU A 382 -3.42 22.52 -9.76
N ALA A 383 -2.83 23.46 -9.03
CA ALA A 383 -3.37 23.96 -7.77
C ALA A 383 -3.65 25.46 -7.87
N THR A 384 -4.80 25.86 -7.32
CA THR A 384 -5.14 27.26 -7.09
C THR A 384 -4.67 27.68 -5.70
N ASN A 385 -4.69 28.98 -5.42
CA ASN A 385 -4.64 29.56 -4.08
C ASN A 385 -5.98 30.28 -3.76
N PRO A 386 -6.21 30.74 -2.52
CA PRO A 386 -7.47 31.38 -2.13
C PRO A 386 -7.86 32.63 -2.95
N ALA A 387 -6.89 33.31 -3.59
CA ALA A 387 -7.13 34.51 -4.38
C ALA A 387 -7.18 34.24 -5.90
N THR A 388 -6.85 33.04 -6.36
CA THR A 388 -6.79 32.71 -7.80
C THR A 388 -8.10 33.04 -8.50
N ARG A 389 -8.03 33.89 -9.53
CA ARG A 389 -9.19 34.22 -10.35
C ARG A 389 -9.59 33.06 -11.25
N SER A 390 -10.90 32.94 -11.48
CA SER A 390 -11.46 31.87 -12.31
C SER A 390 -10.93 31.88 -13.74
N ASP A 391 -10.74 33.05 -14.36
CA ASP A 391 -10.25 33.14 -15.73
C ASP A 391 -8.79 32.68 -15.86
N MET A 392 -7.95 32.91 -14.84
CA MET A 392 -6.57 32.42 -14.80
C MET A 392 -6.51 30.92 -14.58
N ARG A 393 -7.35 30.41 -13.66
CA ARG A 393 -7.55 28.97 -13.45
C ARG A 393 -8.00 28.28 -14.74
N ASP A 394 -9.00 28.84 -15.40
CA ASP A 394 -9.61 28.25 -16.59
C ASP A 394 -8.65 28.33 -17.79
N SER A 395 -7.89 29.42 -17.92
CA SER A 395 -6.80 29.54 -18.89
C SER A 395 -5.71 28.50 -18.67
N ALA A 396 -5.28 28.28 -17.43
CA ALA A 396 -4.29 27.26 -17.10
C ALA A 396 -4.80 25.86 -17.43
N HIS A 397 -6.03 25.53 -17.00
CA HIS A 397 -6.66 24.24 -17.28
C HIS A 397 -6.73 24.00 -18.80
N ALA A 398 -7.32 24.94 -19.55
CA ALA A 398 -7.44 24.80 -21.00
C ALA A 398 -6.08 24.68 -21.70
N LEU A 399 -5.07 25.45 -21.27
CA LEU A 399 -3.73 25.40 -21.84
C LEU A 399 -3.09 24.01 -21.66
N PHE A 400 -3.10 23.49 -20.44
CA PHE A 400 -2.52 22.20 -20.11
C PHE A 400 -3.35 21.00 -20.60
N ALA A 401 -4.52 21.22 -21.17
CA ALA A 401 -5.36 20.19 -21.80
C ALA A 401 -5.29 20.20 -23.34
N LYS A 402 -4.55 21.13 -23.97
CA LYS A 402 -4.54 21.29 -25.45
C LYS A 402 -4.08 20.06 -26.22
N ASP A 403 -3.20 19.25 -25.63
CA ASP A 403 -2.70 18.00 -26.21
C ASP A 403 -3.58 16.78 -25.86
N GLY A 404 -4.73 17.00 -25.23
CA GLY A 404 -5.67 15.96 -24.82
C GLY A 404 -5.29 15.23 -23.53
N LYS A 405 -4.19 15.60 -22.85
CA LYS A 405 -3.86 15.03 -21.54
C LYS A 405 -4.87 15.52 -20.50
N ALA A 406 -5.33 14.62 -19.63
CA ALA A 406 -6.29 14.99 -18.59
C ALA A 406 -5.67 15.99 -17.60
N VAL A 407 -6.49 16.91 -17.07
CA VAL A 407 -6.05 17.91 -16.10
C VAL A 407 -6.98 17.89 -14.91
N SER A 408 -6.41 17.86 -13.70
CA SER A 408 -7.15 18.08 -12.47
C SER A 408 -6.72 19.38 -11.83
N VAL A 409 -7.69 20.24 -11.52
CA VAL A 409 -7.48 21.47 -10.75
C VAL A 409 -7.92 21.21 -9.31
N VAL A 410 -6.99 21.33 -8.38
CA VAL A 410 -7.22 21.11 -6.95
C VAL A 410 -7.11 22.43 -6.18
N ARG A 411 -7.64 22.45 -4.96
CA ARG A 411 -7.42 23.60 -4.06
C ARG A 411 -5.99 23.62 -3.56
N ASP A 412 -5.63 24.74 -2.94
CA ASP A 412 -4.29 24.94 -2.42
C ASP A 412 -3.93 23.86 -1.39
N SER A 413 -2.74 23.30 -1.53
CA SER A 413 -2.26 22.19 -0.71
C SER A 413 -0.75 22.13 -0.78
N GLY A 414 -0.08 22.08 0.38
CA GLY A 414 1.35 21.80 0.43
C GLY A 414 1.62 20.46 -0.21
N GLY A 415 2.45 20.41 -1.26
CA GLY A 415 2.78 19.18 -1.97
C GLY A 415 1.63 18.56 -2.77
N PHE A 416 0.63 19.36 -3.17
CA PHE A 416 -0.50 18.93 -3.98
C PHE A 416 -1.20 17.68 -3.39
N ILE A 417 -1.29 16.60 -4.17
CA ILE A 417 -1.80 15.28 -3.75
C ILE A 417 -0.70 14.24 -3.92
N THR A 418 -0.11 14.17 -5.12
CA THR A 418 0.89 13.18 -5.48
C THR A 418 2.14 13.29 -4.62
N GLN A 419 2.68 14.50 -4.42
CA GLN A 419 3.89 14.67 -3.62
C GLN A 419 3.67 14.26 -2.16
N ARG A 420 2.56 14.70 -1.54
CA ARG A 420 2.20 14.30 -0.16
C ARG A 420 2.15 12.78 0.00
N VAL A 421 1.40 12.10 -0.86
CA VAL A 421 1.17 10.66 -0.75
C VAL A 421 2.46 9.89 -1.01
N VAL A 422 3.17 10.20 -2.09
CA VAL A 422 4.39 9.47 -2.44
C VAL A 422 5.50 9.74 -1.42
N ALA A 423 5.69 10.98 -0.99
CA ALA A 423 6.71 11.30 0.00
C ALA A 423 6.42 10.61 1.34
N ASN A 424 5.17 10.51 1.77
CA ASN A 424 4.81 9.79 2.99
C ASN A 424 5.06 8.28 2.87
N ILE A 425 4.70 7.67 1.72
CA ILE A 425 5.02 6.26 1.41
C ILE A 425 6.53 6.02 1.52
N VAL A 426 7.34 6.81 0.81
CA VAL A 426 8.81 6.67 0.80
C VAL A 426 9.39 6.87 2.21
N ASN A 427 8.85 7.83 2.96
CA ASN A 427 9.33 8.16 4.30
C ASN A 427 9.07 7.04 5.31
N ILE A 428 7.86 6.46 5.30
CA ILE A 428 7.49 5.30 6.13
C ILE A 428 8.39 4.12 5.78
N ALA A 429 8.55 3.82 4.50
CA ALA A 429 9.40 2.73 4.04
C ALA A 429 10.87 2.91 4.48
N SER A 430 11.39 4.14 4.36
CA SER A 430 12.72 4.49 4.86
C SER A 430 12.85 4.33 6.38
N ASP A 431 11.81 4.68 7.14
CA ASP A 431 11.77 4.52 8.59
C ASP A 431 11.73 3.04 9.00
N MET A 432 11.02 2.20 8.24
CA MET A 432 11.00 0.74 8.44
C MET A 432 12.40 0.12 8.26
N CYS A 433 13.14 0.51 7.22
CA CYS A 433 14.53 0.08 7.05
C CYS A 433 15.45 0.61 8.16
N GLN A 434 15.28 1.86 8.58
CA GLN A 434 16.03 2.43 9.70
C GLN A 434 15.85 1.64 11.00
N GLN A 435 14.63 1.14 11.24
CA GLN A 435 14.29 0.35 12.42
C GLN A 435 14.70 -1.12 12.29
N GLY A 436 15.18 -1.55 11.11
CA GLY A 436 15.49 -2.94 10.84
C GLY A 436 14.25 -3.83 10.80
N VAL A 437 13.08 -3.31 10.39
CA VAL A 437 11.86 -4.13 10.22
C VAL A 437 12.09 -5.21 9.16
N CYS A 438 12.72 -4.83 8.06
CA CYS A 438 13.09 -5.69 6.94
C CYS A 438 14.22 -5.04 6.13
N THR A 439 14.81 -5.79 5.20
CA THR A 439 15.80 -5.26 4.26
C THR A 439 15.13 -4.32 3.24
N PRO A 440 15.88 -3.38 2.61
CA PRO A 440 15.35 -2.57 1.51
C PRO A 440 14.77 -3.40 0.36
N GLN A 441 15.40 -4.52 0.02
CA GLN A 441 14.96 -5.42 -1.04
C GLN A 441 13.66 -6.14 -0.68
N ASP A 442 13.56 -6.71 0.53
CA ASP A 442 12.33 -7.36 1.00
C ASP A 442 11.17 -6.37 1.07
N LEU A 443 11.42 -5.14 1.53
CA LEU A 443 10.42 -4.08 1.59
C LEU A 443 9.83 -3.79 0.21
N ASP A 444 10.70 -3.54 -0.78
CA ASP A 444 10.26 -3.18 -2.13
C ASP A 444 9.52 -4.32 -2.82
N VAL A 445 9.98 -5.56 -2.64
CA VAL A 445 9.30 -6.76 -3.14
C VAL A 445 7.93 -6.94 -2.47
N ALA A 446 7.89 -6.86 -1.14
CA ALA A 446 6.68 -7.06 -0.36
C ALA A 446 5.58 -6.07 -0.74
N VAL A 447 5.94 -4.79 -0.83
CA VAL A 447 4.99 -3.72 -1.15
C VAL A 447 4.50 -3.82 -2.60
N THR A 448 5.39 -4.14 -3.54
CA THR A 448 5.01 -4.32 -4.95
C THR A 448 4.02 -5.46 -5.12
N LEU A 449 4.29 -6.62 -4.51
CA LEU A 449 3.45 -7.82 -4.64
C LEU A 449 2.19 -7.77 -3.77
N GLY A 450 2.32 -7.25 -2.54
CA GLY A 450 1.26 -7.24 -1.52
C GLY A 450 0.28 -6.08 -1.68
N LEU A 451 0.76 -4.87 -2.01
CA LEU A 451 -0.08 -3.69 -2.22
C LEU A 451 -0.32 -3.37 -3.70
N GLY A 452 0.36 -4.06 -4.63
CA GLY A 452 0.21 -3.81 -6.05
C GLY A 452 0.76 -2.45 -6.50
N TYR A 453 1.74 -1.91 -5.79
CA TYR A 453 2.38 -0.65 -6.15
C TYR A 453 3.11 -0.79 -7.50
N PRO A 454 3.16 0.27 -8.32
CA PRO A 454 3.83 0.23 -9.62
C PRO A 454 5.35 0.03 -9.50
N LEU A 455 5.92 0.44 -8.37
CA LEU A 455 7.33 0.29 -8.02
C LEU A 455 7.44 0.19 -6.50
N GLY A 456 8.46 -0.53 -6.00
CA GLY A 456 8.77 -0.56 -4.58
C GLY A 456 9.00 0.86 -4.02
N PRO A 457 8.60 1.16 -2.78
CA PRO A 457 8.63 2.51 -2.24
C PRO A 457 10.03 3.13 -2.22
N LEU A 458 11.10 2.39 -1.94
CA LEU A 458 12.46 2.93 -1.93
C LEU A 458 12.94 3.19 -3.35
N ALA A 459 12.74 2.24 -4.27
CA ALA A 459 13.02 2.43 -5.69
C ALA A 459 12.20 3.59 -6.30
N LEU A 460 10.98 3.82 -5.82
CA LEU A 460 10.17 4.98 -6.20
C LEU A 460 10.79 6.29 -5.71
N GLY A 461 11.28 6.32 -4.47
CA GLY A 461 12.02 7.48 -3.96
C GLY A 461 13.31 7.76 -4.75
N ASP A 462 14.05 6.71 -5.14
CA ASP A 462 15.24 6.83 -5.99
C ASP A 462 14.89 7.37 -7.39
N LYS A 463 13.83 6.85 -8.00
CA LYS A 463 13.34 7.32 -9.31
C LYS A 463 12.98 8.81 -9.31
N LEU A 464 12.42 9.29 -8.20
CA LEU A 464 12.03 10.69 -8.03
C LEU A 464 13.19 11.60 -7.62
N GLY A 465 14.32 11.02 -7.23
CA GLY A 465 15.43 11.73 -6.61
C GLY A 465 15.22 11.80 -5.09
N PRO A 466 16.05 11.12 -4.29
CA PRO A 466 15.94 11.13 -2.82
C PRO A 466 15.99 12.54 -2.23
N THR A 467 16.76 13.44 -2.84
CA THR A 467 16.83 14.87 -2.48
C THR A 467 15.49 15.59 -2.68
N ASN A 468 14.78 15.32 -3.77
CA ASN A 468 13.48 15.93 -4.04
C ASN A 468 12.43 15.45 -3.03
N VAL A 469 12.41 14.15 -2.70
CA VAL A 469 11.50 13.61 -1.69
C VAL A 469 11.78 14.21 -0.31
N LEU A 470 13.07 14.35 0.04
CA LEU A 470 13.49 15.01 1.26
C LEU A 470 13.04 16.48 1.32
N GLU A 471 13.20 17.23 0.23
CA GLU A 471 12.73 18.62 0.11
C GLU A 471 11.21 18.72 0.28
N VAL A 472 10.44 17.85 -0.39
CA VAL A 472 8.98 17.78 -0.23
C VAL A 472 8.61 17.64 1.24
N LEU A 473 9.19 16.69 1.97
CA LEU A 473 8.86 16.47 3.38
C LEU A 473 9.27 17.63 4.29
N PHE A 474 10.42 18.27 4.03
CA PHE A 474 10.83 19.46 4.78
C PHE A 474 9.86 20.61 4.60
N ASN A 475 9.43 20.85 3.36
CA ASN A 475 8.52 21.93 3.05
C ASN A 475 7.12 21.62 3.58
N LEU A 476 6.65 20.36 3.50
CA LEU A 476 5.42 19.91 4.16
C LEU A 476 5.46 20.12 5.69
N GLN A 477 6.57 19.74 6.33
CA GLN A 477 6.74 19.96 7.76
C GLN A 477 6.71 21.45 8.11
N THR A 478 7.27 22.31 7.25
CA THR A 478 7.25 23.76 7.42
C THR A 478 5.84 24.34 7.27
N VAL A 479 5.09 23.90 6.26
CA VAL A 479 3.71 24.35 5.98
C VAL A 479 2.75 23.92 7.10
N TYR A 480 2.79 22.66 7.49
CA TYR A 480 1.77 22.11 8.40
C TYR A 480 2.18 22.13 9.87
N GLY A 481 3.48 22.20 10.19
CA GLY A 481 3.99 22.01 11.55
C GLY A 481 3.73 20.61 12.14
N ASP A 482 3.15 19.68 11.38
CA ASP A 482 2.76 18.37 11.87
C ASP A 482 3.96 17.41 11.86
N PRO A 483 4.34 16.79 12.99
CA PRO A 483 5.43 15.81 13.06
C PRO A 483 5.21 14.57 12.19
N ARG A 484 4.00 14.35 11.66
CA ARG A 484 3.72 13.36 10.60
C ARG A 484 4.66 13.50 9.40
N TYR A 485 5.00 14.73 9.00
CA TYR A 485 5.81 14.97 7.81
C TYR A 485 7.32 14.97 8.06
N ARG A 486 7.77 14.71 9.31
CA ARG A 486 9.20 14.72 9.63
C ARG A 486 9.95 13.67 8.77
N PRO A 487 11.01 14.05 8.03
CA PRO A 487 11.83 13.07 7.32
C PRO A 487 12.47 12.07 8.29
N SER A 488 12.45 10.78 7.95
CA SER A 488 13.15 9.76 8.73
C SER A 488 14.67 9.97 8.65
N PRO A 489 15.45 9.52 9.64
CA PRO A 489 16.91 9.62 9.59
C PRO A 489 17.51 8.95 8.35
N TRP A 490 16.95 7.82 7.90
CA TRP A 490 17.37 7.11 6.70
C TRP A 490 17.27 8.00 5.44
N LEU A 491 16.07 8.54 5.20
CA LEU A 491 15.82 9.42 4.06
C LEU A 491 16.61 10.73 4.17
N ARG A 492 16.70 11.33 5.37
CA ARG A 492 17.45 12.57 5.59
C ARG A 492 18.92 12.40 5.24
N ARG A 493 19.55 11.32 5.69
CA ARG A 493 20.99 11.08 5.44
C ARG A 493 21.25 10.79 3.97
N ARG A 494 20.51 9.84 3.38
CA ARG A 494 20.69 9.43 1.98
C ARG A 494 20.30 10.52 0.99
N GLY A 495 19.16 11.18 1.23
CA GLY A 495 18.69 12.31 0.42
C GLY A 495 19.61 13.53 0.45
N ALA A 496 20.26 13.82 1.59
CA ALA A 496 21.16 14.96 1.70
C ALA A 496 22.47 14.78 0.91
N ILE A 497 22.93 13.54 0.72
CA ILE A 497 24.18 13.23 0.01
C ILE A 497 23.95 12.61 -1.38
N GLY A 498 22.68 12.54 -1.84
CA GLY A 498 22.32 11.95 -3.13
C GLY A 498 22.55 10.44 -3.23
N LEU A 499 22.53 9.73 -2.10
CA LEU A 499 22.69 8.27 -2.06
C LEU A 499 21.35 7.58 -2.28
N SER A 500 21.40 6.40 -2.90
CA SER A 500 20.21 5.55 -3.10
C SER A 500 19.57 5.18 -1.77
N LEU A 501 18.24 5.16 -1.74
CA LEU A 501 17.44 4.70 -0.60
C LEU A 501 17.53 3.19 -0.37
N LEU A 502 17.98 2.43 -1.38
CA LEU A 502 18.25 1.00 -1.29
C LEU A 502 19.65 0.69 -0.71
N HIS A 503 20.51 1.69 -0.58
CA HIS A 503 21.86 1.49 -0.05
C HIS A 503 21.83 1.08 1.43
N THR A 504 22.45 -0.04 1.76
CA THR A 504 22.66 -0.54 3.13
C THR A 504 24.05 -0.18 3.62
N GLU A 505 24.16 0.12 4.91
CA GLU A 505 25.44 0.29 5.61
C GLU A 505 25.95 -1.09 6.04
N ASP A 506 27.28 -1.30 6.05
CA ASP A 506 27.93 -2.56 6.45
C ASP A 506 27.91 -2.82 7.97
#